data_AF-A0A822FN20-F1
#
_entry.id   AF-A0A822FN20-F1
#
_cell.length_a   1.000
_cell.length_b   1.000
_cell.length_c   1.000
_cell.angle_alpha   90.00
_cell.angle_beta   90.00
_cell.angle_gamma   90.00
#
_symmetry.space_group_name_H-M   'P 1'
#
loop_
_entity.id
_entity.type
_entity.pdbx_description
1 polymer ?
#
loop_
_entity_poly.entity_id
_entity_poly.type
_entity_poly.pdbx_seq_one_letter_code
_entity_poly.pdbx_strand_id
1 'polypeptide(L)'
;LLDVFVSIELTGQAVAFEQKFNYRRPMYEILEYLWKFDKHREQVKKLASYAEEHIDDAEAPLFLRFINLLMNDANFLLDEALTYMARLRADQEAKERGEWNEMPDKQRQELENTFQRTGRIARYMNIMGIKTLTIFDMITQEIKSIFCHPAICERLAAMLNYCLQHLVGPKRRNLKVRDLNEYLFDPPKLVAKVTDIYLNFSQYNQFCVAVSNDGMSYNEQLFPQAVEVLQRIQYPSERIDEFLQLGKRIKKVAAEQKEEEAAYDDAPDEYLDPITSILMSDPVMLPSSRKILDRTTIARHLL
;
A
#
# COMPACT_ATOMS: atom_id res chain seq x y z
N LEU A 1 0.43 -20.71 10.45
CA LEU A 1 -0.40 -19.49 10.33
C LEU A 1 -0.11 -18.76 9.02
N LEU A 2 1.11 -18.28 8.78
CA LEU A 2 1.48 -17.60 7.53
C LEU A 2 1.25 -18.48 6.29
N ASP A 3 1.56 -19.78 6.38
CA ASP A 3 1.31 -20.73 5.31
C ASP A 3 -0.17 -20.84 4.93
N VAL A 4 -1.06 -20.90 5.92
CA VAL A 4 -2.51 -20.89 5.70
C VAL A 4 -2.95 -19.54 5.11
N PHE A 5 -2.40 -18.42 5.60
CA PHE A 5 -2.71 -17.08 5.09
C PHE A 5 -2.43 -16.97 3.59
N VAL A 6 -1.27 -17.49 3.17
CA VAL A 6 -0.81 -17.50 1.79
C VAL A 6 -1.62 -18.48 0.95
N SER A 7 -1.91 -19.67 1.49
CA SER A 7 -2.64 -20.74 0.79
C SER A 7 -4.08 -20.38 0.44
N ILE A 8 -4.72 -19.48 1.20
CA ILE A 8 -6.06 -18.99 0.87
C ILE A 8 -6.10 -18.37 -0.54
N GLU A 9 -5.02 -17.70 -0.99
CA GLU A 9 -4.97 -17.07 -2.32
C GLU A 9 -4.95 -18.12 -3.46
N LEU A 10 -4.43 -19.33 -3.19
CA LEU A 10 -4.31 -20.40 -4.18
C LEU A 10 -5.60 -21.19 -4.39
N THR A 11 -6.64 -20.97 -3.58
CA THR A 11 -7.92 -21.72 -3.65
C THR A 11 -8.87 -21.23 -4.76
N GLY A 12 -8.33 -20.56 -5.79
CA GLY A 12 -8.96 -19.67 -6.79
C GLY A 12 -10.16 -20.13 -7.61
N GLN A 13 -10.85 -21.22 -7.26
CA GLN A 13 -12.15 -21.60 -7.84
C GLN A 13 -13.26 -21.82 -6.81
N ALA A 14 -12.93 -21.99 -5.51
CA ALA A 14 -13.93 -22.31 -4.48
C ALA A 14 -14.31 -21.10 -3.59
N VAL A 15 -13.50 -20.04 -3.56
CA VAL A 15 -13.67 -18.88 -2.67
C VAL A 15 -13.67 -17.61 -3.53
N ALA A 16 -14.75 -16.83 -3.49
CA ALA A 16 -14.78 -15.53 -4.17
C ALA A 16 -13.70 -14.60 -3.58
N PHE A 17 -13.09 -13.73 -4.39
CA PHE A 17 -11.95 -12.90 -3.96
C PHE A 17 -12.21 -12.17 -2.63
N GLU A 18 -13.41 -11.60 -2.45
CA GLU A 18 -13.79 -10.90 -1.20
C GLU A 18 -13.92 -11.82 0.02
N GLN A 19 -14.25 -13.10 -0.19
CA GLN A 19 -14.41 -14.07 0.89
C GLN A 19 -13.06 -14.45 1.54
N LYS A 20 -11.92 -14.23 0.86
CA LYS A 20 -10.60 -14.51 1.42
C LYS A 20 -10.34 -13.74 2.72
N PHE A 21 -10.86 -12.52 2.80
CA PHE A 21 -10.73 -11.66 3.98
C PHE A 21 -11.45 -12.25 5.19
N ASN A 22 -12.52 -13.04 5.01
CA ASN A 22 -13.21 -13.69 6.12
C ASN A 22 -12.32 -14.70 6.83
N TYR A 23 -11.48 -15.40 6.06
CA TYR A 23 -10.49 -16.33 6.60
C TYR A 23 -9.26 -15.62 7.18
N ARG A 24 -8.85 -14.49 6.59
CA ARG A 24 -7.70 -13.70 7.07
C ARG A 24 -7.99 -12.91 8.34
N ARG A 25 -9.22 -12.45 8.54
CA ARG A 25 -9.63 -11.66 9.71
C ARG A 25 -9.22 -12.29 11.05
N PRO A 26 -9.58 -13.55 11.37
CA PRO A 26 -9.15 -14.17 12.63
C PRO A 26 -7.62 -14.35 12.69
N MET A 27 -6.95 -14.50 11.54
CA MET A 27 -5.49 -14.63 11.52
C MET A 27 -4.77 -13.36 11.95
N TYR A 28 -5.31 -12.17 11.62
CA TYR A 28 -4.74 -10.92 12.11
C TYR A 28 -4.78 -10.84 13.64
N GLU A 29 -5.90 -11.20 14.27
CA GLU A 29 -6.00 -11.25 15.74
C GLU A 29 -4.99 -12.23 16.35
N ILE A 30 -4.83 -13.41 15.74
CA ILE A 30 -3.86 -14.41 16.19
C ILE A 30 -2.43 -13.88 16.01
N LEU A 31 -2.11 -13.24 14.88
CA LEU A 31 -0.79 -12.65 14.65
C LEU A 31 -0.46 -11.57 15.67
N GLU A 32 -1.38 -10.63 15.92
CA GLU A 32 -1.22 -9.57 16.93
C GLU A 32 -0.99 -10.17 18.33
N TYR A 33 -1.73 -11.24 18.68
CA TYR A 33 -1.55 -11.93 19.96
C TYR A 33 -0.20 -12.66 20.05
N LEU A 34 0.14 -13.44 19.03
CA LEU A 34 1.40 -14.20 18.98
C LEU A 34 2.62 -13.27 19.00
N TRP A 35 2.51 -12.08 18.41
CA TRP A 35 3.58 -11.11 18.41
C TRP A 35 3.96 -10.61 19.80
N LYS A 36 3.15 -10.84 20.84
CA LYS A 36 3.49 -10.49 22.23
C LYS A 36 4.59 -11.38 22.82
N PHE A 37 4.88 -12.52 22.21
CA PHE A 37 5.85 -13.49 22.70
C PHE A 37 7.13 -13.50 21.85
N ASP A 38 8.28 -13.28 22.49
CA ASP A 38 9.60 -13.28 21.82
C ASP A 38 9.82 -14.51 20.95
N LYS A 39 9.48 -15.69 21.47
CA LYS A 39 9.65 -16.94 20.73
C LYS A 39 8.97 -16.91 19.36
N HIS A 40 7.79 -16.30 19.24
CA HIS A 40 7.07 -16.21 17.97
C HIS A 40 7.64 -15.12 17.07
N ARG A 41 8.04 -13.96 17.62
CA ARG A 41 8.75 -12.90 16.88
C ARG A 41 10.02 -13.42 16.22
N GLU A 42 10.82 -14.18 16.98
CA GLU A 42 12.07 -14.78 16.48
C GLU A 42 11.84 -15.81 15.37
N GLN A 43 10.73 -16.55 15.38
CA GLN A 43 10.40 -17.44 14.26
C GLN A 43 10.06 -16.66 13.00
N VAL A 44 9.34 -15.54 13.12
CA VAL A 44 9.02 -14.70 11.94
C VAL A 44 10.28 -14.02 11.39
N LYS A 45 11.20 -13.57 12.25
CA LYS A 45 12.52 -13.06 11.83
C LYS A 45 13.32 -14.11 11.07
N LYS A 46 13.36 -15.36 11.54
CA LYS A 46 14.00 -16.47 10.82
C LYS A 46 13.40 -16.72 9.45
N LEU A 47 12.07 -16.68 9.33
CA LEU A 47 11.39 -16.80 8.04
C LEU A 47 11.73 -15.63 7.10
N ALA A 48 11.90 -14.42 7.65
CA ALA A 48 12.31 -13.25 6.87
C ALA A 48 13.76 -13.35 6.39
N SER A 49 14.71 -13.75 7.25
CA SER A 49 16.10 -13.98 6.86
C SER A 49 16.22 -15.07 5.79
N TYR A 50 15.51 -16.19 5.98
CA TYR A 50 15.44 -17.24 4.96
C TYR A 50 14.90 -16.71 3.63
N ALA A 51 13.85 -15.90 3.67
CA ALA A 51 13.26 -15.33 2.46
C ALA A 51 14.17 -14.33 1.73
N GLU A 52 15.02 -13.61 2.46
CA GLU A 52 16.02 -12.70 1.90
C GLU A 52 17.14 -13.47 1.20
N GLU A 53 17.61 -14.58 1.79
CA GLU A 53 18.63 -15.46 1.20
C GLU A 53 18.16 -16.19 -0.07
N HIS A 54 16.85 -16.43 -0.18
CA HIS A 54 16.23 -17.23 -1.24
C HIS A 54 15.27 -16.39 -2.10
N ILE A 55 15.53 -15.09 -2.22
CA ILE A 55 14.61 -14.16 -2.89
C ILE A 55 14.51 -14.41 -4.41
N ASP A 56 15.58 -14.95 -5.00
CA ASP A 56 15.69 -15.27 -6.43
C ASP A 56 15.33 -16.74 -6.76
N ASP A 57 14.87 -17.50 -5.76
CA ASP A 57 14.43 -18.88 -5.97
C ASP A 57 13.20 -18.94 -6.89
N ALA A 58 13.10 -20.02 -7.67
CA ALA A 58 11.98 -20.24 -8.58
C ALA A 58 10.62 -20.27 -7.86
N GLU A 59 10.60 -20.79 -6.63
CA GLU A 59 9.45 -20.70 -5.74
C GLU A 59 9.69 -19.67 -4.65
N ALA A 60 8.93 -18.58 -4.68
CA ALA A 60 9.07 -17.51 -3.70
C ALA A 60 8.89 -18.04 -2.25
N PRO A 61 9.83 -17.74 -1.33
CA PRO A 61 9.74 -18.17 0.06
C PRO A 61 8.46 -17.71 0.75
N LEU A 62 8.02 -18.47 1.77
CA LEU A 62 6.75 -18.24 2.45
C LEU A 62 6.57 -16.80 2.95
N PHE A 63 7.60 -16.24 3.58
CA PHE A 63 7.54 -14.88 4.12
C PHE A 63 7.44 -13.83 3.02
N LEU A 64 8.17 -14.01 1.91
CA LEU A 64 8.11 -13.14 0.74
C LEU A 64 6.71 -13.10 0.14
N ARG A 65 6.10 -14.29 -0.04
CA ARG A 65 4.70 -14.41 -0.50
C ARG A 65 3.74 -13.74 0.47
N PHE A 66 3.95 -13.90 1.77
CA PHE A 66 3.12 -13.29 2.80
C PHE A 66 3.16 -11.75 2.77
N ILE A 67 4.34 -11.13 2.75
CA ILE A 67 4.45 -9.66 2.72
C ILE A 67 3.92 -9.07 1.41
N ASN A 68 4.12 -9.78 0.28
CA ASN A 68 3.55 -9.38 -1.01
C ASN A 68 2.02 -9.39 -1.00
N LEU A 69 1.41 -10.40 -0.37
CA LEU A 69 -0.04 -10.43 -0.18
C LEU A 69 -0.52 -9.33 0.75
N LEU A 70 0.20 -9.00 1.83
CA LEU A 70 -0.15 -7.89 2.71
C LEU A 70 -0.12 -6.54 1.99
N MET A 71 0.90 -6.28 1.15
CA MET A 71 0.98 -5.05 0.35
C MET A 71 -0.19 -4.96 -0.65
N ASN A 72 -0.50 -6.06 -1.33
CA ASN A 72 -1.63 -6.12 -2.25
C ASN A 72 -2.99 -5.91 -1.54
N ASP A 73 -3.16 -6.56 -0.38
CA ASP A 73 -4.36 -6.42 0.45
C ASP A 73 -4.52 -4.98 0.94
N ALA A 74 -3.44 -4.29 1.32
CA ALA A 74 -3.49 -2.91 1.78
C ALA A 74 -4.06 -1.97 0.70
N ASN A 75 -3.56 -2.08 -0.54
CA ASN A 75 -4.06 -1.30 -1.68
C ASN A 75 -5.53 -1.64 -1.98
N PHE A 76 -5.84 -2.93 -2.13
CA PHE A 76 -7.20 -3.38 -2.46
C PHE A 76 -8.23 -2.95 -1.41
N LEU A 77 -7.93 -3.18 -0.13
CA LEU A 77 -8.87 -2.87 0.95
C LEU A 77 -9.11 -1.36 1.06
N LEU A 78 -8.08 -0.54 0.82
CA LEU A 78 -8.24 0.90 0.79
C LEU A 78 -9.13 1.35 -0.38
N ASP A 79 -8.91 0.80 -1.58
CA ASP A 79 -9.73 1.14 -2.75
C ASP A 79 -11.20 0.76 -2.59
N GLU A 80 -11.46 -0.47 -2.13
CA GLU A 80 -12.81 -0.93 -1.87
C GLU A 80 -13.47 -0.09 -0.77
N ALA A 81 -12.77 0.17 0.33
CA ALA A 81 -13.24 1.04 1.39
C ALA A 81 -13.67 2.41 0.83
N LEU A 82 -12.79 3.07 0.07
CA LEU A 82 -13.08 4.39 -0.52
C LEU A 82 -14.23 4.36 -1.52
N THR A 83 -14.33 3.30 -2.32
CA THR A 83 -15.40 3.10 -3.30
C THR A 83 -16.75 2.95 -2.61
N TYR A 84 -16.84 2.07 -1.60
CA TYR A 84 -18.06 1.89 -0.83
C TYR A 84 -18.43 3.14 -0.03
N MET A 85 -17.46 3.84 0.56
CA MET A 85 -17.71 5.10 1.27
C MET A 85 -18.22 6.20 0.32
N ALA A 86 -17.67 6.31 -0.89
CA ALA A 86 -18.16 7.25 -1.90
C ALA A 86 -19.60 6.92 -2.35
N ARG A 87 -19.92 5.63 -2.52
CA ARG A 87 -21.28 5.18 -2.84
C ARG A 87 -22.27 5.51 -1.73
N LEU A 88 -21.93 5.21 -0.47
CA LEU A 88 -22.77 5.55 0.69
C LEU A 88 -23.06 7.04 0.75
N ARG A 89 -22.05 7.87 0.49
CA ARG A 89 -22.24 9.32 0.42
C ARG A 89 -23.22 9.72 -0.68
N ALA A 90 -23.08 9.18 -1.88
CA ALA A 90 -23.98 9.50 -2.99
C ALA A 90 -25.43 9.10 -2.66
N ASP A 91 -25.62 7.91 -2.06
CA ASP A 91 -26.93 7.43 -1.61
C ASP A 91 -27.52 8.31 -0.49
N GLN A 92 -26.70 8.73 0.48
CA GLN A 92 -27.11 9.68 1.54
C GLN A 92 -27.55 11.02 0.94
N GLU A 93 -26.77 11.59 0.01
CA GLU A 93 -27.10 12.86 -0.64
C GLU A 93 -28.39 12.75 -1.48
N ALA A 94 -28.62 11.63 -2.18
CA ALA A 94 -29.86 11.38 -2.91
C ALA A 94 -31.08 11.28 -1.97
N LYS A 95 -30.92 10.59 -0.84
CA LYS A 95 -31.96 10.48 0.20
C LYS A 95 -32.31 11.85 0.80
N GLU A 96 -31.31 12.70 1.04
CA GLU A 96 -31.49 14.06 1.57
C GLU A 96 -32.17 15.01 0.59
N ARG A 97 -31.91 14.86 -0.72
CA ARG A 97 -32.62 15.62 -1.76
C ARG A 97 -34.08 15.20 -1.93
N GLY A 98 -34.51 14.14 -1.23
CA GLY A 98 -35.88 13.64 -1.30
C GLY A 98 -36.15 12.72 -2.50
N GLU A 99 -35.13 12.38 -3.30
CA GLU A 99 -35.28 11.54 -4.50
C GLU A 99 -35.92 10.18 -4.17
N TRP A 100 -35.61 9.64 -2.98
CA TRP A 100 -36.15 8.35 -2.53
C TRP A 100 -37.64 8.43 -2.14
N ASN A 101 -38.14 9.62 -1.79
CA ASN A 101 -39.53 9.83 -1.39
C ASN A 101 -40.47 9.90 -2.60
N GLU A 102 -39.93 10.23 -3.77
CA GLU A 102 -40.67 10.29 -5.05
C GLU A 102 -40.81 8.91 -5.70
N MET A 103 -40.10 7.90 -5.19
CA MET A 103 -40.08 6.54 -5.75
C MET A 103 -41.21 5.66 -5.20
N PRO A 104 -41.68 4.66 -5.98
CA PRO A 104 -42.60 3.64 -5.49
C PRO A 104 -42.04 2.88 -4.28
N ASP A 105 -42.92 2.49 -3.34
CA ASP A 105 -42.54 1.86 -2.06
C ASP A 105 -41.58 0.67 -2.22
N LYS A 106 -41.80 -0.17 -3.23
CA LYS A 106 -40.96 -1.36 -3.49
C LYS A 106 -39.53 -0.96 -3.88
N GLN A 107 -39.37 0.02 -4.76
CA GLN A 107 -38.05 0.50 -5.19
C GLN A 107 -37.32 1.18 -4.04
N ARG A 108 -38.04 1.99 -3.24
CA ARG A 108 -37.48 2.61 -2.04
C ARG A 108 -36.98 1.56 -1.04
N GLN A 109 -37.74 0.48 -0.83
CA GLN A 109 -37.32 -0.61 0.06
C GLN A 109 -36.08 -1.35 -0.47
N GLU A 110 -35.99 -1.59 -1.78
CA GLU A 110 -34.82 -2.20 -2.41
C GLU A 110 -33.55 -1.33 -2.29
N LEU A 111 -33.69 -0.01 -2.45
CA LEU A 111 -32.60 0.95 -2.25
C LEU A 111 -32.14 0.99 -0.79
N GLU A 112 -33.08 1.03 0.17
CA GLU A 112 -32.74 1.01 1.60
C GLU A 112 -32.01 -0.30 1.99
N ASN A 113 -32.46 -1.45 1.49
CA ASN A 113 -31.77 -2.73 1.70
C ASN A 113 -30.36 -2.72 1.10
N THR A 114 -30.20 -2.14 -0.09
CA THR A 114 -28.90 -2.03 -0.77
C THR A 114 -27.97 -1.10 0.00
N PHE A 115 -28.49 0.02 0.50
CA PHE A 115 -27.73 0.98 1.31
C PHE A 115 -27.22 0.34 2.60
N GLN A 116 -28.09 -0.37 3.33
CA GLN A 116 -27.69 -1.09 4.55
C GLN A 116 -26.65 -2.17 4.27
N ARG A 117 -26.80 -2.93 3.17
CA ARG A 117 -25.80 -3.92 2.76
C ARG A 117 -24.46 -3.26 2.42
N THR A 118 -24.49 -2.17 1.67
CA THR A 118 -23.31 -1.37 1.32
C THR A 118 -22.59 -0.88 2.59
N GLY A 119 -23.35 -0.40 3.58
CA GLY A 119 -22.83 0.04 4.87
C GLY A 119 -22.08 -1.06 5.62
N ARG A 120 -22.63 -2.28 5.64
CA ARG A 120 -21.99 -3.45 6.27
C ARG A 120 -20.67 -3.83 5.57
N ILE A 121 -20.65 -3.79 4.24
CA ILE A 121 -19.45 -4.10 3.45
C ILE A 121 -18.39 -3.02 3.67
N ALA A 122 -18.75 -1.74 3.57
CA ALA A 122 -17.85 -0.62 3.82
C ALA A 122 -17.19 -0.75 5.20
N ARG A 123 -18.00 -0.99 6.25
CA ARG A 123 -17.51 -1.19 7.61
C ARG A 123 -16.52 -2.35 7.70
N TYR A 124 -16.82 -3.46 7.03
CA TYR A 124 -15.93 -4.61 7.01
C TYR A 124 -14.58 -4.28 6.34
N MET A 125 -14.61 -3.64 5.17
CA MET A 125 -13.38 -3.25 4.45
C MET A 125 -12.54 -2.27 5.27
N ASN A 126 -13.16 -1.31 5.94
CA ASN A 126 -12.47 -0.36 6.83
C ASN A 126 -11.73 -1.07 7.97
N ILE A 127 -12.39 -2.04 8.65
CA ILE A 127 -11.77 -2.85 9.71
C ILE A 127 -10.58 -3.65 9.16
N MET A 128 -10.74 -4.27 7.99
CA MET A 128 -9.69 -5.08 7.39
C MET A 128 -8.50 -4.23 6.94
N GLY A 129 -8.74 -3.05 6.36
CA GLY A 129 -7.69 -2.11 5.93
C GLY A 129 -6.83 -1.67 7.11
N ILE A 130 -7.44 -1.24 8.22
CA ILE A 130 -6.68 -0.82 9.41
C ILE A 130 -5.90 -1.99 10.04
N LYS A 131 -6.48 -3.20 10.07
CA LYS A 131 -5.78 -4.38 10.59
C LYS A 131 -4.59 -4.78 9.73
N THR A 132 -4.74 -4.73 8.41
CA THR A 132 -3.66 -5.03 7.46
C THR A 132 -2.47 -4.09 7.69
N LEU A 133 -2.70 -2.78 7.74
CA LEU A 133 -1.65 -1.81 8.03
C LEU A 133 -1.08 -1.94 9.45
N THR A 134 -1.89 -2.34 10.44
CA THR A 134 -1.40 -2.57 11.81
C THR A 134 -0.43 -3.75 11.87
N ILE A 135 -0.76 -4.87 11.21
CA ILE A 135 0.14 -6.03 11.10
C ILE A 135 1.41 -5.66 10.35
N PHE A 136 1.27 -4.89 9.27
CA PHE A 136 2.41 -4.51 8.45
C PHE A 136 3.36 -3.54 9.18
N ASP A 137 2.82 -2.55 9.90
CA ASP A 137 3.57 -1.68 10.82
C ASP A 137 4.31 -2.51 11.88
N MET A 138 3.61 -3.42 12.57
CA MET A 138 4.21 -4.31 13.58
C MET A 138 5.38 -5.14 13.02
N ILE A 139 5.25 -5.71 11.82
CA ILE A 139 6.33 -6.47 11.16
C ILE A 139 7.50 -5.55 10.81
N THR A 140 7.19 -4.42 10.17
CA THR A 140 8.21 -3.48 9.68
C THR A 140 8.93 -2.76 10.81
N GLN A 141 8.44 -2.75 12.05
CA GLN A 141 9.17 -2.25 13.21
C GLN A 141 10.40 -3.10 13.56
N GLU A 142 10.32 -4.43 13.41
CA GLU A 142 11.40 -5.35 13.81
C GLU A 142 12.16 -5.98 12.64
N ILE A 143 11.52 -6.11 11.47
CA ILE A 143 12.10 -6.75 10.29
C ILE A 143 12.31 -5.66 9.23
N LYS A 144 13.58 -5.38 8.92
CA LYS A 144 13.96 -4.24 8.04
C LYS A 144 14.67 -4.67 6.75
N SER A 145 15.61 -5.61 6.85
CA SER A 145 16.58 -5.94 5.79
C SER A 145 15.90 -6.34 4.48
N ILE A 146 14.96 -7.29 4.53
CA ILE A 146 14.21 -7.74 3.35
C ILE A 146 13.43 -6.63 2.63
N PHE A 147 12.96 -5.61 3.36
CA PHE A 147 12.27 -4.46 2.77
C PHE A 147 13.23 -3.43 2.14
N CYS A 148 14.53 -3.56 2.40
CA CYS A 148 15.57 -2.80 1.72
C CYS A 148 16.04 -3.48 0.43
N HIS A 149 15.65 -4.73 0.15
CA HIS A 149 15.94 -5.37 -1.13
C HIS A 149 15.27 -4.58 -2.29
N PRO A 150 15.95 -4.26 -3.40
CA PRO A 150 15.44 -3.36 -4.45
C PRO A 150 13.99 -3.63 -4.88
N ALA A 151 13.69 -4.88 -5.28
CA ALA A 151 12.36 -5.27 -5.75
C ALA A 151 11.25 -5.12 -4.69
N ILE A 152 11.57 -5.30 -3.41
CA ILE A 152 10.61 -5.20 -2.31
C ILE A 152 10.49 -3.75 -1.83
N CYS A 153 11.60 -3.02 -1.85
CA CYS A 153 11.65 -1.61 -1.50
C CYS A 153 10.79 -0.77 -2.45
N GLU A 154 10.89 -0.99 -3.77
CA GLU A 154 10.03 -0.33 -4.77
C GLU A 154 8.55 -0.62 -4.53
N ARG A 155 8.19 -1.88 -4.30
CA ARG A 155 6.80 -2.28 -4.05
C ARG A 155 6.25 -1.68 -2.75
N LEU A 156 7.07 -1.66 -1.70
CA LEU A 156 6.74 -1.04 -0.43
C LEU A 156 6.49 0.46 -0.62
N ALA A 157 7.43 1.16 -1.26
CA ALA A 157 7.33 2.58 -1.52
C ALA A 157 6.06 2.92 -2.35
N ALA A 158 5.81 2.18 -3.42
CA ALA A 158 4.61 2.35 -4.24
C ALA A 158 3.32 2.12 -3.44
N MET A 159 3.24 1.07 -2.61
CA MET A 159 2.07 0.81 -1.75
C MET A 159 1.84 1.95 -0.75
N LEU A 160 2.90 2.44 -0.10
CA LEU A 160 2.78 3.53 0.88
C LEU A 160 2.37 4.84 0.22
N ASN A 161 2.98 5.19 -0.92
CA ASN A 161 2.63 6.39 -1.66
C ASN A 161 1.19 6.33 -2.15
N TYR A 162 0.78 5.18 -2.69
CA TYR A 162 -0.58 4.93 -3.12
C TYR A 162 -1.58 5.16 -1.99
N CYS A 163 -1.35 4.52 -0.84
CA CYS A 163 -2.20 4.67 0.33
C CYS A 163 -2.27 6.13 0.80
N LEU A 164 -1.13 6.79 0.93
CA LEU A 164 -1.07 8.16 1.41
C LEU A 164 -1.77 9.11 0.43
N GLN A 165 -1.57 8.96 -0.88
CA GLN A 165 -2.17 9.80 -1.91
C GLN A 165 -3.69 9.71 -1.90
N HIS A 166 -4.23 8.51 -1.68
CA HIS A 166 -5.68 8.29 -1.57
C HIS A 166 -6.27 8.90 -0.29
N LEU A 167 -5.51 8.94 0.80
CA LEU A 167 -5.95 9.48 2.08
C LEU A 167 -5.84 11.00 2.19
N VAL A 168 -4.80 11.61 1.62
CA VAL A 168 -4.49 13.05 1.81
C VAL A 168 -4.58 13.89 0.54
N GLY A 169 -4.57 13.24 -0.62
CA GLY A 169 -4.59 13.89 -1.93
C GLY A 169 -6.00 14.32 -2.39
N PRO A 170 -6.19 14.58 -3.70
CA PRO A 170 -7.45 15.12 -4.24
C PRO A 170 -8.68 14.25 -3.94
N LYS A 171 -8.49 12.92 -3.91
CA LYS A 171 -9.52 11.93 -3.60
C LYS A 171 -10.02 11.99 -2.15
N ARG A 172 -9.36 12.75 -1.25
CA ARG A 172 -9.81 12.93 0.15
C ARG A 172 -11.23 13.47 0.28
N ARG A 173 -11.78 14.11 -0.76
CA ARG A 173 -13.18 14.55 -0.78
C ARG A 173 -14.16 13.38 -0.62
N ASN A 174 -13.81 12.19 -1.10
CA ASN A 174 -14.62 10.98 -0.97
C ASN A 174 -14.71 10.49 0.48
N LEU A 175 -13.80 10.95 1.36
CA LEU A 175 -13.79 10.62 2.79
C LEU A 175 -14.87 11.36 3.60
N LYS A 176 -15.53 12.38 3.02
CA LYS A 176 -16.56 13.16 3.70
C LYS A 176 -17.91 12.45 3.64
N VAL A 177 -18.04 11.34 4.35
CA VAL A 177 -19.32 10.64 4.56
C VAL A 177 -19.88 11.08 5.90
N ARG A 178 -21.21 11.22 6.03
CA ARG A 178 -21.82 11.42 7.35
C ARG A 178 -21.68 10.13 8.17
N ASP A 179 -21.58 10.29 9.48
CA ASP A 179 -21.53 9.16 10.43
C ASP A 179 -20.37 8.17 10.18
N LEU A 180 -19.15 8.67 9.93
CA LEU A 180 -17.93 7.86 9.76
C LEU A 180 -17.74 6.78 10.84
N ASN A 181 -18.17 7.08 12.08
CA ASN A 181 -18.12 6.15 13.20
C ASN A 181 -19.00 4.91 13.01
N GLU A 182 -20.14 5.03 12.32
CA GLU A 182 -21.00 3.90 11.97
C GLU A 182 -20.25 2.89 11.09
N TYR A 183 -19.41 3.40 10.19
CA TYR A 183 -18.64 2.58 9.25
C TYR A 183 -17.23 2.25 9.76
N LEU A 184 -16.89 2.64 11.00
CA LEU A 184 -15.53 2.51 11.57
C LEU A 184 -14.44 3.02 10.61
N PHE A 185 -14.74 4.08 9.87
CA PHE A 185 -13.81 4.66 8.94
C PHE A 185 -13.02 5.78 9.62
N ASP A 186 -11.74 5.53 9.85
CA ASP A 186 -10.82 6.47 10.51
C ASP A 186 -9.62 6.77 9.58
N PRO A 187 -9.81 7.62 8.55
CA PRO A 187 -8.73 8.00 7.65
C PRO A 187 -7.52 8.61 8.35
N PRO A 188 -7.66 9.49 9.37
CA PRO A 188 -6.50 9.99 10.10
C PRO A 188 -5.67 8.90 10.77
N LYS A 189 -6.30 7.86 11.32
CA LYS A 189 -5.57 6.71 11.89
C LYS A 189 -4.87 5.88 10.81
N LEU A 190 -5.45 5.74 9.61
CA LEU A 190 -4.77 5.12 8.47
C LEU A 190 -3.53 5.94 8.06
N VAL A 191 -3.65 7.27 8.00
CA VAL A 191 -2.51 8.17 7.73
C VAL A 191 -1.42 7.96 8.79
N ALA A 192 -1.77 7.93 10.08
CA ALA A 192 -0.81 7.67 11.15
C ALA A 192 -0.07 6.33 10.96
N LYS A 193 -0.78 5.25 10.61
CA LYS A 193 -0.17 3.94 10.35
C LYS A 193 0.75 3.92 9.13
N VAL A 194 0.33 4.55 8.03
CA VAL A 194 1.18 4.69 6.85
C VAL A 194 2.44 5.50 7.19
N THR A 195 2.30 6.60 7.94
CA THR A 195 3.42 7.41 8.43
C THR A 195 4.39 6.61 9.30
N ASP A 196 3.89 5.80 10.24
CA ASP A 196 4.74 4.92 11.06
C ASP A 196 5.60 3.98 10.20
N ILE A 197 5.00 3.40 9.14
CA ILE A 197 5.72 2.51 8.22
C ILE A 197 6.75 3.28 7.39
N TYR A 198 6.49 4.51 6.94
CA TYR A 198 7.53 5.34 6.31
C TYR A 198 8.70 5.60 7.27
N LEU A 199 8.40 5.98 8.51
CA LEU A 199 9.41 6.32 9.51
C LEU A 199 10.29 5.11 9.87
N ASN A 200 9.72 3.90 9.83
CA ASN A 200 10.44 2.64 9.99
C ASN A 200 11.61 2.46 9.01
N PHE A 201 11.61 3.16 7.86
CA PHE A 201 12.65 3.08 6.84
C PHE A 201 13.32 4.43 6.50
N SER A 202 13.02 5.47 7.27
CA SER A 202 13.48 6.85 7.01
C SER A 202 15.00 7.02 6.88
N GLN A 203 15.78 6.14 7.53
CA GLN A 203 17.23 6.15 7.48
C GLN A 203 17.82 5.58 6.18
N TYR A 204 17.12 4.68 5.49
CA TYR A 204 17.64 3.99 4.32
C TYR A 204 17.53 4.86 3.05
N ASN A 205 18.66 5.14 2.41
CA ASN A 205 18.67 5.99 1.22
C ASN A 205 17.91 5.37 0.05
N GLN A 206 18.06 4.06 -0.12
CA GLN A 206 17.37 3.30 -1.15
C GLN A 206 15.84 3.39 -1.04
N PHE A 207 15.31 3.45 0.19
CA PHE A 207 13.89 3.68 0.40
C PHE A 207 13.48 5.10 -0.02
N CYS A 208 14.30 6.12 0.25
CA CYS A 208 14.02 7.48 -0.21
C CYS A 208 13.97 7.56 -1.74
N VAL A 209 14.91 6.88 -2.42
CA VAL A 209 14.97 6.74 -3.88
C VAL A 209 13.73 6.01 -4.41
N ALA A 210 13.37 4.88 -3.81
CA ALA A 210 12.18 4.12 -4.22
C ALA A 210 10.89 4.95 -4.08
N VAL A 211 10.79 5.77 -3.03
CA VAL A 211 9.64 6.66 -2.80
C VAL A 211 9.58 7.78 -3.84
N SER A 212 10.70 8.40 -4.21
CA SER A 212 10.73 9.46 -5.23
C SER A 212 10.50 8.94 -6.65
N ASN A 213 10.95 7.72 -6.95
CA ASN A 213 10.83 7.09 -8.27
C ASN A 213 9.40 6.65 -8.64
N ASP A 214 8.49 6.60 -7.67
CA ASP A 214 7.10 6.24 -7.93
C ASP A 214 6.35 7.39 -8.61
N GLY A 215 6.46 7.48 -9.93
CA GLY A 215 5.80 8.48 -10.75
C GLY A 215 4.26 8.40 -10.76
N MET A 216 3.67 7.35 -10.19
CA MET A 216 2.21 7.17 -10.16
C MET A 216 1.56 7.90 -8.98
N SER A 217 2.13 7.77 -7.78
CA SER A 217 1.50 8.26 -6.55
C SER A 217 2.29 9.35 -5.84
N TYR A 218 3.63 9.34 -5.96
CA TYR A 218 4.47 10.36 -5.33
C TYR A 218 4.25 11.76 -5.93
N ASN A 219 4.23 12.76 -5.06
CA ASN A 219 4.33 14.17 -5.42
C ASN A 219 4.82 14.97 -4.21
N GLU A 220 5.37 16.16 -4.46
CA GLU A 220 5.97 16.98 -3.39
C GLU A 220 5.00 17.42 -2.29
N GLN A 221 3.69 17.44 -2.55
CA GLN A 221 2.67 17.85 -1.59
C GLN A 221 2.20 16.72 -0.69
N LEU A 222 2.57 15.48 -0.99
CA LEU A 222 2.08 14.29 -0.30
C LEU A 222 2.42 14.31 1.20
N PHE A 223 3.67 14.59 1.54
CA PHE A 223 4.14 14.65 2.93
C PHE A 223 3.58 15.86 3.70
N PRO A 224 3.63 17.11 3.17
CA PRO A 224 2.98 18.25 3.81
C PRO A 224 1.48 18.04 4.09
N GLN A 225 0.73 17.48 3.13
CA GLN A 225 -0.70 17.21 3.31
C GLN A 225 -0.99 16.18 4.39
N ALA A 226 -0.14 15.14 4.50
CA ALA A 226 -0.23 14.17 5.58
C ALA A 226 0.08 14.81 6.94
N VAL A 227 1.07 15.70 7.02
CA VAL A 227 1.39 16.43 8.25
C VAL A 227 0.22 17.27 8.76
N GLU A 228 -0.54 17.93 7.88
CA GLU A 228 -1.78 18.63 8.29
C GLU A 228 -2.78 17.69 8.99
N VAL A 229 -2.90 16.45 8.51
CA VAL A 229 -3.80 15.45 9.10
C VAL A 229 -3.26 14.99 10.46
N LEU A 230 -1.97 14.68 10.56
CA LEU A 230 -1.31 14.25 11.80
C LEU A 230 -1.40 15.31 12.90
N GLN A 231 -1.23 16.60 12.55
CA GLN A 231 -1.39 17.71 13.49
C GLN A 231 -2.81 17.80 14.04
N ARG A 232 -3.84 17.59 13.21
CA ARG A 232 -5.25 17.65 13.64
C ARG A 232 -5.61 16.57 14.65
N ILE A 233 -4.97 15.40 14.58
CA ILE A 233 -5.18 14.30 15.53
C ILE A 233 -4.20 14.32 16.70
N GLN A 234 -3.45 15.40 16.88
CA GLN A 234 -2.47 15.55 17.96
C GLN A 234 -1.43 14.41 17.99
N TYR A 235 -0.99 13.97 16.81
CA TYR A 235 0.08 12.98 16.69
C TYR A 235 1.39 13.54 17.31
N PRO A 236 2.27 12.70 17.90
CA PRO A 236 3.45 13.19 18.62
C PRO A 236 4.33 14.11 17.78
N SER A 237 4.63 15.31 18.30
CA SER A 237 5.36 16.35 17.56
C SER A 237 6.72 15.88 17.03
N GLU A 238 7.47 15.12 17.82
CA GLU A 238 8.74 14.52 17.42
C GLU A 238 8.60 13.67 16.16
N ARG A 239 7.55 12.84 16.09
CA ARG A 239 7.28 11.97 14.94
C ARG A 239 6.81 12.77 13.72
N ILE A 240 6.07 13.85 13.93
CA ILE A 240 5.70 14.79 12.86
C ILE A 240 6.97 15.44 12.28
N ASP A 241 7.88 15.88 13.14
CA ASP A 241 9.15 16.48 12.74
C ASP A 241 10.03 15.49 11.98
N GLU A 242 10.16 14.25 12.46
CA GLU A 242 10.83 13.15 11.73
C GLU A 242 10.25 12.96 10.33
N PHE A 243 8.92 12.95 10.21
CA PHE A 243 8.24 12.73 8.94
C PHE A 243 8.41 13.92 7.97
N LEU A 244 8.43 15.15 8.51
CA LEU A 244 8.78 16.35 7.73
C LEU A 244 10.21 16.30 7.22
N GLN A 245 11.17 15.86 8.04
CA GLN A 245 12.56 15.71 7.62
C GLN A 245 12.72 14.62 6.56
N LEU A 246 12.00 13.50 6.70
CA LEU A 246 11.95 12.46 5.67
C LEU A 246 11.42 13.02 4.35
N GLY A 247 10.31 13.76 4.37
CA GLY A 247 9.76 14.40 3.17
C GLY A 247 10.74 15.36 2.48
N LYS A 248 11.49 16.15 3.25
CA LYS A 248 12.56 17.02 2.71
C LYS A 248 13.70 16.22 2.09
N ARG A 249 14.12 15.13 2.73
CA ARG A 249 15.17 14.24 2.22
C ARG A 249 14.74 13.61 0.90
N ILE A 250 13.53 13.06 0.83
CA ILE A 250 12.99 12.46 -0.40
C ILE A 250 12.90 13.51 -1.51
N LYS A 251 12.42 14.72 -1.21
CA LYS A 251 12.38 15.81 -2.20
C LYS A 251 13.78 16.16 -2.73
N LYS A 252 14.80 16.15 -1.87
CA LYS A 252 16.19 16.37 -2.27
C LYS A 252 16.67 15.26 -3.21
N VAL A 253 16.44 14.00 -2.84
CA VAL A 253 16.78 12.84 -3.67
C VAL A 253 16.08 12.91 -5.03
N ALA A 254 14.79 13.23 -5.07
CA ALA A 254 14.05 13.40 -6.32
C ALA A 254 14.63 14.50 -7.22
N ALA A 255 15.10 15.61 -6.64
CA ALA A 255 15.72 16.69 -7.38
C ALA A 255 17.09 16.30 -7.94
N GLU A 256 17.92 15.61 -7.14
CA GLU A 256 19.22 15.08 -7.55
C GLU A 256 19.07 14.08 -8.70
N GLN A 257 18.10 13.17 -8.61
CA GLN A 257 17.83 12.19 -9.67
C GLN A 257 17.37 12.86 -10.96
N LYS A 258 16.50 13.87 -10.86
CA LYS A 258 16.04 14.62 -12.03
C LYS A 258 17.17 15.41 -12.69
N GLU A 259 18.08 15.97 -11.90
CA GLU A 259 19.27 16.65 -12.41
C GLU A 259 20.22 15.65 -13.09
N GLU A 260 20.40 14.48 -12.49
CA GLU A 260 21.18 13.39 -13.07
C GLU A 260 20.57 12.87 -14.38
N GLU A 261 19.26 12.61 -14.44
CA GLU A 261 18.55 12.25 -15.68
C GLU A 261 18.72 13.31 -16.76
N ALA A 262 18.55 14.59 -16.43
CA ALA A 262 18.72 15.70 -17.37
C ALA A 262 20.17 15.84 -17.86
N ALA A 263 21.16 15.40 -17.08
CA ALA A 263 22.57 15.38 -17.50
C ALA A 263 22.86 14.28 -18.53
N TYR A 264 21.93 13.34 -18.74
CA TYR A 264 22.03 12.26 -19.72
C TYR A 264 21.03 12.40 -20.88
N ASP A 265 20.35 13.54 -21.01
CA ASP A 265 19.40 13.80 -22.11
C ASP A 265 20.07 13.71 -23.51
N ASP A 266 21.39 13.92 -23.56
CA ASP A 266 22.24 13.80 -24.75
C ASP A 266 23.09 12.51 -24.78
N ALA A 267 22.78 11.53 -23.92
CA ALA A 267 23.42 10.23 -23.93
C ALA A 267 23.18 9.50 -25.28
N PRO A 268 24.20 8.86 -25.87
CA PRO A 268 24.02 8.06 -27.08
C PRO A 268 22.99 6.94 -26.89
N ASP A 269 22.15 6.70 -27.93
CA ASP A 269 21.07 5.70 -27.92
C ASP A 269 21.52 4.29 -27.49
N GLU A 270 22.79 3.93 -27.70
CA GLU A 270 23.34 2.63 -27.32
C GLU A 270 23.43 2.39 -25.79
N TYR A 271 23.40 3.46 -24.99
CA TYR A 271 23.39 3.39 -23.52
C TYR A 271 21.98 3.49 -22.93
N LEU A 272 20.98 3.79 -23.75
CA LEU A 272 19.58 3.88 -23.33
C LEU A 272 18.88 2.53 -23.46
N ASP A 273 18.05 2.19 -22.48
CA ASP A 273 17.22 1.00 -22.52
C ASP A 273 16.22 1.12 -23.69
N PRO A 274 16.16 0.14 -24.61
CA PRO A 274 15.31 0.21 -25.80
C PRO A 274 13.80 0.32 -25.55
N ILE A 275 13.32 0.05 -24.33
CA ILE A 275 11.91 0.08 -23.95
C ILE A 275 11.59 1.32 -23.13
N THR A 276 12.43 1.65 -22.15
CA THR A 276 12.16 2.77 -21.25
C THR A 276 12.75 4.09 -21.73
N SER A 277 13.70 4.05 -22.68
CA SER A 277 14.48 5.20 -23.15
C SER A 277 15.22 5.93 -22.01
N ILE A 278 15.54 5.21 -20.93
CA ILE A 278 16.31 5.72 -19.78
C ILE A 278 17.69 5.03 -19.80
N LEU A 279 18.71 5.70 -19.27
CA LEU A 279 20.07 5.15 -19.17
C LEU A 279 20.07 3.76 -18.49
N MET A 280 20.67 2.76 -19.14
CA MET A 280 20.81 1.42 -18.58
C MET A 280 21.83 1.42 -17.42
N SER A 281 21.41 0.89 -16.28
CA SER A 281 22.22 0.79 -15.06
C SER A 281 22.84 -0.62 -14.89
N ASP A 282 22.12 -1.67 -15.29
CA ASP A 282 22.60 -3.05 -15.35
C ASP A 282 22.23 -3.70 -16.69
N PRO A 283 22.98 -3.37 -17.77
CA PRO A 283 22.69 -3.85 -19.12
C PRO A 283 22.90 -5.37 -19.24
N VAL A 284 21.84 -6.08 -19.61
CA VAL A 284 21.82 -7.53 -19.87
C VAL A 284 21.47 -7.83 -21.33
N MET A 285 22.17 -8.80 -21.91
CA MET A 285 21.89 -9.26 -23.28
C MET A 285 20.85 -10.37 -23.28
N LEU A 286 19.77 -10.19 -24.05
CA LEU A 286 18.79 -11.25 -24.24
C LEU A 286 19.33 -12.38 -25.14
N PRO A 287 19.15 -13.66 -24.77
CA PRO A 287 19.74 -14.78 -25.50
C PRO A 287 19.18 -14.94 -26.93
N SER A 288 17.90 -14.63 -27.14
CA SER A 288 17.23 -14.84 -28.43
C SER A 288 17.42 -13.67 -29.40
N SER A 289 17.16 -12.45 -28.93
CA SER A 289 17.19 -11.24 -29.77
C SER A 289 18.56 -10.56 -29.82
N ARG A 290 19.49 -10.94 -28.91
CA ARG A 290 20.77 -10.27 -28.66
C ARG A 290 20.66 -8.76 -28.38
N LYS A 291 19.46 -8.26 -28.09
CA LYS A 291 19.26 -6.89 -27.63
C LYS A 291 19.79 -6.75 -26.21
N ILE A 292 20.41 -5.61 -25.93
CA ILE A 292 20.82 -5.20 -24.59
C ILE A 292 19.69 -4.36 -24.01
N LEU A 293 19.26 -4.71 -22.80
CA LEU A 293 18.20 -4.04 -22.03
C LEU A 293 18.68 -3.93 -20.58
N ASP A 294 18.11 -3.03 -19.79
CA ASP A 294 18.35 -3.04 -18.36
C ASP A 294 17.69 -4.27 -17.70
N ARG A 295 18.37 -4.88 -16.72
CA ARG A 295 17.86 -6.05 -16.00
C ARG A 295 16.49 -5.80 -15.39
N THR A 296 16.26 -4.61 -14.84
CA THR A 296 14.99 -4.26 -14.19
C THR A 296 13.84 -4.21 -15.18
N THR A 297 14.09 -3.70 -16.39
CA THR A 297 13.12 -3.67 -17.49
C THR A 297 12.66 -5.06 -17.87
N ILE A 298 13.59 -6.00 -18.09
CA ILE A 298 13.24 -7.37 -18.47
C ILE A 298 12.61 -8.15 -17.31
N ALA A 299 13.09 -7.96 -16.07
CA ALA A 299 12.50 -8.60 -14.90
C ALA A 299 11.02 -8.21 -14.73
N ARG A 300 10.68 -6.93 -14.92
CA ARG A 300 9.30 -6.44 -14.86
C ARG A 300 8.40 -6.96 -16.00
N HIS A 301 8.98 -7.31 -17.15
CA HIS A 301 8.25 -7.93 -18.27
C HIS A 301 8.00 -9.44 -18.07
N LEU A 302 8.81 -10.10 -17.23
CA LEU A 302 8.74 -11.54 -16.97
C LEU A 302 7.95 -11.89 -15.69
N LEU A 303 7.76 -10.92 -14.79
CA LEU A 303 6.93 -11.01 -13.57
C LEU A 303 5.45 -10.69 -13.85
#